data_AF-S3DZB8-F1
#
_entry.id   AF-S3DZB8-F1
#
_cell.length_a   1.000
_cell.length_b   1.000
_cell.length_c   1.000
_cell.angle_alpha   90.00
_cell.angle_beta   90.00
_cell.angle_gamma   90.00
#
_symmetry.space_group_name_H-M   'P 1'
#
loop_
_entity.id
_entity.type
_entity.pdbx_description
1 polymer ?
#
loop_
_entity_poly.entity_id
_entity_poly.type
_entity_poly.pdbx_seq_one_letter_code
_entity_poly.pdbx_strand_id
1 'polypeptide(L)'
;MSRTVIAFDFGTKNIGTAIGQDVTHTASPLQALKANNGIPNWNEIDKHIKTWKPNLLVVGLPIDLYDKDLSNLTLKTKRFAKYMQNYFKLPVELHDERFSTTEARSLLFDSGGYKALSKNNVDCQSAVIILESWFEHN
;
A
#
# COMPACT_ATOMS: atom_id res chain seq x y z
N MET A 1 17.14 12.37 -10.20
CA MET A 1 17.23 12.08 -8.75
C MET A 1 16.38 10.85 -8.48
N SER A 2 16.89 9.88 -7.71
CA SER A 2 16.10 8.72 -7.30
C SER A 2 15.04 9.16 -6.29
N ARG A 3 13.76 8.83 -6.52
CA ARG A 3 12.69 9.04 -5.54
C ARG A 3 12.51 7.77 -4.73
N THR A 4 12.48 7.91 -3.41
CA THR A 4 12.05 6.85 -2.50
C THR A 4 10.54 6.99 -2.30
N VAL A 5 9.81 5.89 -2.46
CA VAL A 5 8.35 5.88 -2.36
C VAL A 5 7.92 4.84 -1.33
N ILE A 6 6.94 5.19 -0.50
CA ILE A 6 6.30 4.23 0.40
C ILE A 6 4.86 4.03 -0.04
N ALA A 7 4.45 2.77 -0.20
CA ALA A 7 3.08 2.39 -0.49
C ALA A 7 2.35 1.85 0.75
N PHE A 8 1.04 2.03 0.77
CA PHE A 8 0.14 1.52 1.80
C PHE A 8 -1.05 0.78 1.16
N ASP A 9 -1.26 -0.49 1.55
CA ASP A 9 -2.50 -1.24 1.31
C ASP A 9 -3.45 -0.95 2.48
N PHE A 10 -4.49 -0.14 2.24
CA PHE A 10 -5.39 0.28 3.30
C PHE A 10 -6.40 -0.83 3.68
N GLY A 11 -6.24 -1.36 4.88
CA GLY A 11 -7.23 -2.25 5.51
C GLY A 11 -7.76 -1.73 6.83
N THR A 12 -8.97 -2.17 7.20
CA THR A 12 -9.63 -1.74 8.43
C THR A 12 -9.03 -2.34 9.71
N LYS A 13 -8.33 -3.47 9.58
CA LYS A 13 -7.65 -4.19 10.69
C LYS A 13 -6.14 -4.13 10.61
N ASN A 14 -5.59 -4.18 9.40
CA ASN A 14 -4.16 -4.12 9.13
C ASN A 14 -3.96 -3.25 7.89
N ILE A 15 -2.88 -2.48 7.87
CA ILE A 15 -2.44 -1.70 6.73
C ILE A 15 -1.09 -2.26 6.31
N GLY A 16 -1.03 -2.83 5.11
CA GLY A 16 0.22 -3.32 4.53
C GLY A 16 1.10 -2.13 4.15
N THR A 17 2.42 -2.25 4.30
CA THR A 17 3.35 -1.20 3.88
C THR A 17 4.50 -1.75 3.07
N ALA A 18 4.96 -0.97 2.10
CA ALA A 18 6.11 -1.31 1.27
C ALA A 18 6.93 -0.07 0.97
N ILE A 19 8.21 -0.26 0.65
CA ILE A 19 9.11 0.79 0.20
C ILE A 19 9.74 0.39 -1.12
N GLY A 20 9.97 1.37 -1.98
CA GLY A 20 10.58 1.16 -3.29
C GLY A 20 11.29 2.40 -3.80
N GLN A 21 11.93 2.24 -4.96
CA GLN A 21 12.63 3.31 -5.64
C GLN A 21 12.30 3.33 -7.12
N ASP A 22 12.03 4.52 -7.65
CA ASP A 22 11.67 4.72 -9.06
C ASP A 22 12.81 4.38 -10.03
N VAL A 23 14.05 4.23 -9.58
CA VAL A 23 15.15 3.90 -10.50
C VAL A 23 15.19 2.41 -10.81
N THR A 24 14.85 1.57 -9.82
CA THR A 24 14.88 0.11 -9.98
C THR A 24 13.50 -0.46 -10.27
N HIS A 25 12.43 0.30 -10.04
CA HIS A 25 11.03 -0.17 -10.10
C HIS A 25 10.78 -1.39 -9.21
N THR A 26 11.58 -1.56 -8.16
CA THR A 26 11.45 -2.67 -7.21
C THR A 26 10.89 -2.17 -5.90
N ALA A 27 10.01 -2.95 -5.28
CA ALA A 27 9.57 -2.71 -3.92
C ALA A 27 9.99 -3.82 -2.96
N SER A 28 9.93 -3.53 -1.67
CA SER A 28 10.18 -4.49 -0.59
C SER A 28 9.16 -4.27 0.52
N PRO A 29 8.66 -5.35 1.14
CA PRO A 29 7.67 -5.23 2.19
C PRO A 29 8.32 -4.59 3.43
N LEU A 30 7.58 -3.69 4.06
CA LEU A 30 7.88 -3.16 5.39
C LEU A 30 6.96 -3.81 6.44
N GLN A 31 7.05 -3.36 7.69
CA GLN A 31 6.21 -3.88 8.76
C GLN A 31 4.73 -3.52 8.54
N ALA A 32 3.85 -4.51 8.67
CA ALA A 32 2.41 -4.26 8.67
C ALA A 32 2.00 -3.43 9.89
N LEU A 33 1.11 -2.47 9.67
CA LEU A 33 0.61 -1.59 10.71
C LEU A 33 -0.75 -2.07 11.18
N LYS A 34 -0.93 -2.25 12.49
CA LYS A 34 -2.24 -2.58 13.03
C LYS A 34 -3.15 -1.36 12.95
N ALA A 35 -4.39 -1.57 12.52
CA ALA A 35 -5.42 -0.55 12.44
C ALA A 35 -6.65 -0.97 13.24
N ASN A 36 -7.28 0.00 13.91
CA ASN A 36 -8.58 -0.20 14.53
C ASN A 36 -9.63 0.57 13.72
N ASN A 37 -10.47 -0.16 12.98
CA ASN A 37 -11.46 0.40 12.06
C ASN A 37 -10.86 1.40 11.03
N GLY A 38 -9.66 1.08 10.54
CA GLY A 38 -8.93 1.92 9.56
C GLY A 38 -8.13 3.07 10.18
N ILE A 39 -8.00 3.12 11.51
CA ILE A 39 -7.16 4.09 12.21
C ILE A 39 -5.88 3.37 12.67
N PRO A 40 -4.72 3.62 12.03
CA PRO A 40 -3.45 3.07 12.45
C PRO A 40 -2.88 3.77 13.69
N ASN A 41 -1.85 3.15 14.27
CA ASN A 41 -0.96 3.86 15.18
C ASN A 41 -0.06 4.82 14.40
N TRP A 42 -0.37 6.12 14.45
CA TRP A 42 0.39 7.16 13.75
C TRP A 42 1.86 7.24 14.15
N ASN A 43 2.23 6.81 15.36
CA ASN A 43 3.63 6.77 15.80
C ASN A 43 4.45 5.74 15.02
N GLU A 44 3.83 4.64 14.56
CA GLU A 44 4.52 3.63 13.75
C GLU A 44 4.74 4.13 12.31
N ILE A 45 3.73 4.81 11.75
CA ILE A 45 3.87 5.48 10.45
C ILE A 45 4.95 6.55 10.52
N ASP A 46 4.93 7.39 11.55
CA ASP A 46 5.92 8.46 11.75
C ASP A 46 7.35 7.91 11.81
N LYS A 47 7.56 6.76 12.47
CA LYS A 47 8.85 6.06 12.44
C LYS A 47 9.25 5.67 11.01
N HIS A 48 8.35 5.05 10.23
CA HIS A 48 8.64 4.69 8.84
C HIS A 48 9.01 5.93 8.00
N ILE A 49 8.22 7.00 8.10
CA ILE A 49 8.46 8.24 7.36
C ILE A 49 9.79 8.88 7.75
N LYS A 50 10.13 8.94 9.04
CA LYS A 50 11.39 9.52 9.52
C LYS A 50 12.61 8.68 9.16
N THR A 51 12.49 7.36 9.22
CA THR A 51 13.57 6.42 8.89
C THR A 51 13.88 6.44 7.40
N TRP A 52 12.85 6.34 6.55
CA TRP A 52 13.03 6.14 5.12
C TRP A 52 12.99 7.43 4.30
N LYS A 53 12.45 8.51 4.88
CA LYS A 53 12.35 9.86 4.26
C LYS A 53 11.83 9.81 2.81
N PRO A 54 10.65 9.21 2.57
CA PRO A 54 10.12 9.09 1.23
C PRO A 54 9.83 10.46 0.62
N ASN A 55 9.97 10.54 -0.70
CA ASN A 55 9.60 11.70 -1.50
C ASN A 55 8.10 11.70 -1.83
N LEU A 56 7.49 10.52 -1.90
CA LEU A 56 6.09 10.30 -2.25
C LEU A 56 5.49 9.16 -1.43
N LEU A 57 4.21 9.31 -1.12
CA LEU A 57 3.41 8.23 -0.55
C LEU A 57 2.37 7.79 -1.57
N VAL A 58 2.21 6.48 -1.72
CA VAL A 58 1.19 5.87 -2.57
C VAL A 58 0.21 5.14 -1.66
N VAL A 59 -1.09 5.37 -1.86
CA VAL A 59 -2.13 4.65 -1.15
C VAL A 59 -2.96 3.90 -2.16
N GLY A 60 -3.02 2.60 -1.96
CA GLY A 60 -3.89 1.70 -2.66
C GLY A 60 -5.35 2.11 -2.60
N LEU A 61 -6.01 2.29 -3.75
CA LEU A 61 -7.42 2.65 -3.83
C LEU A 61 -8.24 1.45 -4.34
N PRO A 62 -8.99 0.76 -3.47
CA PRO A 62 -9.85 -0.32 -3.91
C PRO A 62 -10.93 0.23 -4.84
N ILE A 63 -10.92 -0.25 -6.08
CA ILE A 63 -11.96 0.01 -7.07
C ILE A 63 -12.71 -1.29 -7.33
N ASP A 64 -14.03 -1.19 -7.33
CA ASP A 64 -14.90 -2.31 -7.66
C ASP A 64 -15.01 -2.46 -9.18
N LEU A 65 -14.91 -3.70 -9.64
CA LEU A 65 -15.07 -4.08 -11.04
C LEU A 65 -16.37 -4.88 -11.30
N TYR A 66 -17.11 -5.26 -10.24
CA TYR A 66 -18.20 -6.25 -10.32
C TYR A 66 -19.41 -5.96 -9.40
N ASP A 67 -19.80 -4.69 -9.24
CA ASP A 67 -20.96 -4.23 -8.47
C ASP A 67 -20.99 -4.64 -6.98
N LYS A 68 -19.82 -4.81 -6.35
CA LYS A 68 -19.70 -4.89 -4.88
C LYS A 68 -19.65 -3.49 -4.27
N ASP A 69 -20.45 -3.24 -3.23
CA ASP A 69 -20.42 -1.98 -2.50
C ASP A 69 -19.11 -1.82 -1.68
N LEU A 70 -18.09 -1.24 -2.33
CA LEU A 70 -16.83 -0.82 -1.70
C LEU A 70 -16.83 0.64 -1.27
N SER A 71 -17.94 1.37 -1.46
CA SER A 71 -18.02 2.83 -1.29
C SER A 71 -17.51 3.30 0.06
N ASN A 72 -17.83 2.55 1.13
CA ASN A 72 -17.37 2.85 2.47
C ASN A 72 -15.86 2.66 2.65
N LEU A 73 -15.28 1.60 2.08
CA LEU A 73 -13.84 1.33 2.15
C LEU A 73 -13.06 2.35 1.31
N THR A 74 -13.51 2.63 0.08
CA THR A 74 -12.94 3.65 -0.80
C THR A 74 -12.99 5.03 -0.14
N LEU A 75 -14.10 5.39 0.53
CA LEU A 75 -14.20 6.65 1.26
C LEU A 75 -13.22 6.71 2.44
N LYS A 76 -13.09 5.64 3.22
CA LYS A 76 -12.12 5.56 4.33
C LYS A 76 -10.68 5.67 3.83
N THR A 77 -10.36 5.02 2.72
CA THR A 77 -9.05 5.07 2.05
C THR A 77 -8.71 6.49 1.62
N LYS A 78 -9.64 7.17 0.93
CA LYS A 78 -9.46 8.58 0.51
C LYS A 78 -9.26 9.51 1.70
N ARG A 79 -9.99 9.28 2.81
CA ARG A 79 -9.79 10.02 4.06
C ARG A 79 -8.39 9.77 4.63
N PHE A 80 -7.97 8.50 4.71
CA PHE A 80 -6.63 8.13 5.17
C PHE A 80 -5.53 8.83 4.36
N ALA A 81 -5.60 8.79 3.02
CA ALA A 81 -4.65 9.49 2.15
C ALA A 81 -4.62 11.01 2.41
N LYS A 82 -5.79 11.64 2.56
CA LYS A 82 -5.88 13.07 2.90
C LYS A 82 -5.29 13.38 4.28
N TYR A 83 -5.47 12.51 5.27
CA TYR A 83 -4.83 12.65 6.58
C TYR A 83 -3.30 12.54 6.47
N MET A 84 -2.78 11.55 5.74
CA MET A 84 -1.34 11.40 5.49
C MET A 84 -0.74 12.66 4.87
N GLN A 85 -1.38 13.19 3.83
CA GLN A 85 -0.94 14.41 3.14
C GLN A 85 -0.92 15.61 4.09
N ASN A 86 -1.96 15.78 4.91
CA ASN A 86 -2.06 16.89 5.84
C ASN A 86 -1.08 16.79 7.01
N TYR A 87 -0.82 15.59 7.50
CA TYR A 87 0.02 15.33 8.67
C TYR A 87 1.52 15.38 8.31
N PHE A 88 1.92 14.67 7.26
CA PHE A 88 3.33 14.55 6.87
C PHE A 88 3.79 15.64 5.89
N LYS A 89 2.86 16.39 5.29
CA LYS A 89 3.17 17.41 4.26
C LYS A 89 3.95 16.84 3.06
N LEU A 90 3.77 15.55 2.79
CA LEU A 90 4.32 14.85 1.63
C LEU A 90 3.24 14.74 0.55
N PRO A 91 3.63 14.68 -0.74
CA PRO A 91 2.68 14.32 -1.79
C PRO A 91 2.15 12.91 -1.52
N VAL A 92 0.85 12.73 -1.77
CA VAL A 92 0.16 11.46 -1.62
C VAL A 92 -0.63 11.20 -2.89
N GLU A 93 -0.41 10.06 -3.50
CA GLU A 93 -1.13 9.61 -4.68
C GLU A 93 -2.00 8.41 -4.36
N LEU A 94 -3.15 8.34 -5.03
CA LEU A 94 -4.02 7.17 -4.98
C LEU A 94 -3.73 6.32 -6.21
N HIS A 95 -3.38 5.05 -6.00
CA HIS A 95 -3.19 4.10 -7.10
C HIS A 95 -4.43 3.23 -7.28
N ASP A 96 -4.92 3.11 -8.50
CA ASP A 96 -6.10 2.29 -8.83
C ASP A 96 -5.78 0.81 -8.62
N GLU A 97 -6.37 0.22 -7.57
CA GLU A 97 -6.37 -1.21 -7.36
C GLU A 97 -7.63 -1.81 -7.94
N ARG A 98 -7.51 -2.26 -9.18
CA ARG A 98 -8.53 -3.08 -9.82
C ARG A 98 -8.48 -4.48 -9.23
N PHE A 99 -9.30 -4.70 -8.20
CA PHE A 99 -9.53 -6.04 -7.69
C PHE A 99 -10.39 -6.82 -8.67
N SER A 100 -9.73 -7.59 -9.56
CA SER A 100 -10.35 -8.81 -10.06
C SER A 100 -10.44 -9.81 -8.90
N THR A 101 -11.39 -10.72 -8.96
CA THR A 101 -11.92 -11.59 -7.88
C THR A 101 -10.91 -12.12 -6.83
N THR A 102 -11.43 -12.69 -5.73
CA THR A 102 -10.58 -13.39 -4.75
C THR A 102 -9.66 -14.41 -5.41
N GLU A 103 -10.08 -15.07 -6.51
CA GLU A 103 -9.21 -15.94 -7.32
C GLU A 103 -8.12 -15.17 -8.05
N ALA A 104 -8.38 -14.00 -8.65
CA ALA A 104 -7.34 -13.24 -9.32
C ALA A 104 -6.32 -12.62 -8.35
N ARG A 105 -6.76 -12.22 -7.15
CA ARG A 105 -5.86 -11.89 -6.05
C ARG A 105 -5.00 -13.11 -5.69
N SER A 106 -5.61 -14.29 -5.55
CA SER A 106 -4.90 -15.55 -5.30
C SER A 106 -3.93 -15.93 -6.42
N LEU A 107 -4.30 -15.69 -7.68
CA LEU A 107 -3.47 -15.99 -8.85
C LEU A 107 -2.30 -15.01 -8.97
N LEU A 108 -2.48 -13.72 -8.67
CA LEU A 108 -1.37 -12.75 -8.57
C LEU A 108 -0.43 -13.14 -7.42
N PHE A 109 -0.99 -13.60 -6.30
CA PHE A 109 -0.19 -14.17 -5.20
C PHE A 109 0.57 -15.42 -5.66
N ASP A 110 -0.05 -16.32 -6.43
CA ASP A 110 0.56 -17.57 -6.90
C ASP A 110 1.56 -17.35 -8.05
N SER A 111 1.34 -16.37 -8.92
CA SER A 111 2.19 -16.08 -10.09
C SER A 111 3.43 -15.24 -9.74
N GLY A 112 3.43 -14.55 -8.60
CA GLY A 112 4.51 -13.68 -8.13
C GLY A 112 5.72 -14.38 -7.49
N GLY A 113 5.77 -15.72 -7.49
CA GLY A 113 6.98 -16.47 -7.14
C GLY A 113 7.27 -16.54 -5.63
N TYR A 114 6.58 -17.46 -4.94
CA TYR A 114 6.99 -17.89 -3.60
C TYR A 114 8.26 -18.76 -3.67
N LYS A 115 9.44 -18.13 -3.66
CA LYS A 115 10.71 -18.82 -3.40
C LYS A 115 11.65 -18.07 -2.45
N ALA A 116 11.08 -17.34 -1.51
CA ALA A 116 11.68 -17.06 -0.22
C ALA A 116 10.65 -16.23 0.53
N LEU A 117 10.21 -16.64 1.72
CA LEU A 117 10.03 -15.76 2.88
C LEU A 117 9.23 -16.46 3.98
N SER A 118 9.65 -16.16 5.21
CA SER A 118 9.07 -16.64 6.46
C SER A 118 7.62 -16.14 6.62
N LYS A 119 6.79 -16.95 7.28
CA LYS A 119 5.35 -16.78 7.54
C LYS A 119 4.92 -15.40 8.08
N ASN A 120 5.84 -14.59 8.59
CA ASN A 120 5.59 -13.25 9.13
C ASN A 120 5.66 -12.11 8.07
N ASN A 121 6.16 -12.36 6.86
CA ASN A 121 6.28 -11.34 5.80
C ASN A 121 5.15 -11.41 4.74
N VAL A 122 4.21 -12.35 4.88
CA VAL A 122 3.10 -12.52 3.93
C VAL A 122 2.10 -11.34 4.02
N ASP A 123 2.03 -10.67 5.16
CA ASP A 123 1.00 -9.66 5.46
C ASP A 123 1.14 -8.34 4.67
N CYS A 124 2.28 -8.05 4.04
CA CYS A 124 2.53 -6.79 3.33
C CYS A 124 2.71 -6.92 1.81
N GLN A 125 2.53 -8.12 1.25
CA GLN A 125 2.81 -8.35 -0.17
C GLN A 125 1.90 -7.55 -1.09
N SER A 126 0.65 -7.29 -0.70
CA SER A 126 -0.23 -6.39 -1.45
C SER A 126 0.40 -5.01 -1.65
N ALA A 127 1.01 -4.43 -0.60
CA ALA A 127 1.65 -3.11 -0.66
C ALA A 127 2.84 -3.07 -1.63
N VAL A 128 3.55 -4.19 -1.76
CA VAL A 128 4.64 -4.36 -2.75
C VAL A 128 4.05 -4.31 -4.16
N ILE A 129 3.01 -5.11 -4.42
CA ILE A 129 2.33 -5.16 -5.73
C ILE A 129 1.77 -3.79 -6.13
N ILE A 130 1.15 -3.08 -5.17
CA ILE A 130 0.63 -1.72 -5.39
C ILE A 130 1.75 -0.78 -5.81
N LEU A 131 2.89 -0.85 -5.14
CA LEU A 131 4.01 0.05 -5.41
C LEU A 131 4.68 -0.26 -6.75
N GLU A 132 4.91 -1.53 -7.05
CA GLU A 132 5.48 -1.95 -8.34
C GLU A 132 4.54 -1.61 -9.49
N SER A 133 3.24 -1.87 -9.33
CA SER A 133 2.23 -1.45 -10.30
C SER A 133 2.20 0.07 -10.49
N TRP A 134 2.36 0.86 -9.42
CA TRP A 134 2.45 2.31 -9.55
C TRP A 134 3.70 2.75 -10.32
N PHE A 135 4.86 2.11 -10.09
CA PHE A 135 6.08 2.38 -10.87
C PHE A 135 5.92 2.04 -12.35
N GLU A 136 5.18 1.00 -12.71
CA GLU A 136 4.95 0.64 -14.12
C GLU A 136 4.07 1.65 -14.88
N HIS A 137 3.23 2.40 -14.17
CA HIS A 137 2.28 3.35 -14.76
C HIS A 137 2.75 4.82 -14.72
N ASN A 138 3.94 5.11 -14.19
CA ASN A 138 4.50 6.46 -14.05
C ASN A 138 5.93 6.58 -14.58
#